data_AF-A0AAD7CVJ9-F1
#
_entry.id   AF-A0AAD7CVJ9-F1
#
_cell.length_a   1.000
_cell.length_b   1.000
_cell.length_c   1.000
_cell.angle_alpha   90.00
_cell.angle_beta   90.00
_cell.angle_gamma   90.00
#
_symmetry.space_group_name_H-M   'P 1'
#
loop_
_entity.id
_entity.type
_entity.pdbx_description
1 polymer ?
#
loop_
_entity_poly.entity_id
_entity_poly.type
_entity_poly.pdbx_seq_one_letter_code
_entity_poly.pdbx_strand_id
1 'polypeptide(L)'
;RKATKKNMGLAQAAVADPTDELPSEVLVWKSMKHKDISRSIRFFLWMIIHGGYKIGRHWEKIEGHEFKAACVKCGTTGSMEQILTKCETPGQEEIWELASELWELKTGV
;
A
#
# COMPACT_ATOMS: atom_id res chain seq x y z
N ARG A 1 -18.03 -3.76 0.28
CA ARG A 1 -17.63 -3.04 -0.97
C ARG A 1 -16.67 -3.93 -1.77
N LYS A 2 -16.72 -3.92 -3.10
CA LYS A 2 -15.89 -4.81 -3.96
C LYS A 2 -14.37 -4.57 -3.77
N ALA A 3 -13.95 -3.30 -3.70
CA ALA A 3 -12.55 -2.94 -3.47
C ALA A 3 -12.02 -3.47 -2.13
N THR A 4 -12.82 -3.37 -1.06
CA THR A 4 -12.46 -3.88 0.26
C THR A 4 -12.15 -5.37 0.27
N LYS A 5 -13.01 -6.18 -0.34
CA LYS A 5 -12.77 -7.63 -0.44
C LYS A 5 -11.49 -7.95 -1.22
N LYS A 6 -11.27 -7.26 -2.36
CA LYS A 6 -10.07 -7.44 -3.16
C LYS A 6 -8.80 -7.10 -2.37
N ASN A 7 -8.75 -5.91 -1.78
CA ASN A 7 -7.54 -5.43 -1.10
C ASN A 7 -7.29 -6.17 0.22
N MET A 8 -8.34 -6.64 0.90
CA MET A 8 -8.20 -7.56 2.03
C MET A 8 -7.54 -8.87 1.58
N GLY A 9 -7.98 -9.47 0.48
CA GLY A 9 -7.36 -10.68 -0.06
C GLY A 9 -5.88 -10.48 -0.41
N LEU A 10 -5.52 -9.33 -0.98
CA LEU A 10 -4.10 -8.97 -1.22
C LEU A 10 -3.30 -8.90 0.08
N ALA A 11 -3.84 -8.27 1.12
CA ALA A 11 -3.19 -8.18 2.42
C ALA A 11 -3.01 -9.56 3.07
N GLN A 12 -4.02 -10.43 3.00
CA GLN A 12 -3.92 -11.80 3.53
C GLN A 12 -2.87 -12.62 2.75
N ALA A 13 -2.86 -12.53 1.42
CA ALA A 13 -1.87 -13.21 0.58
C ALA A 13 -0.44 -12.73 0.86
N ALA A 14 -0.24 -11.41 1.04
CA ALA A 14 1.07 -10.84 1.36
C ALA A 14 1.61 -11.28 2.73
N VAL A 15 0.74 -11.60 3.69
CA VAL A 15 1.16 -12.17 4.99
C VAL A 15 1.47 -13.66 4.85
N ALA A 16 0.65 -14.39 4.10
CA ALA A 16 0.82 -15.83 3.91
C ALA A 16 2.12 -16.18 3.17
N ASP A 17 2.59 -15.34 2.26
CA ASP A 17 3.81 -15.57 1.47
C ASP A 17 5.06 -15.83 2.33
N PRO A 18 5.39 -15.02 3.35
CA PRO A 18 6.51 -15.31 4.25
C PRO A 18 6.19 -16.21 5.47
N THR A 19 4.91 -16.41 5.84
CA THR A 19 4.55 -17.12 7.08
C THR A 19 3.93 -18.50 6.87
N ASP A 20 3.60 -18.87 5.63
CA ASP A 20 2.78 -20.06 5.28
C ASP A 20 1.41 -20.11 5.97
N GLU A 21 0.95 -18.98 6.55
CA GLU A 21 -0.30 -18.88 7.30
C GLU A 21 -1.19 -17.80 6.70
N LEU A 22 -2.40 -18.19 6.28
CA LEU A 22 -3.39 -17.22 5.82
C LEU A 22 -4.13 -16.58 7.01
N PRO A 23 -3.90 -15.31 7.34
CA PRO A 23 -4.55 -14.69 8.48
C PRO A 23 -6.05 -14.49 8.20
N SER A 24 -6.88 -14.56 9.24
CA SER A 24 -8.28 -14.15 9.11
C SER A 24 -8.42 -12.64 8.85
N GLU A 25 -9.51 -12.21 8.21
CA GLU A 25 -9.78 -10.78 8.00
C GLU A 25 -9.81 -10.02 9.35
N VAL A 26 -10.36 -10.63 10.39
CA VAL A 26 -10.42 -10.06 11.75
C VAL A 26 -9.02 -9.81 12.29
N LEU A 27 -8.08 -10.73 12.06
CA LEU A 27 -6.69 -10.59 12.50
C LEU A 27 -5.99 -9.43 11.79
N VAL A 28 -6.19 -9.29 10.47
CA VAL A 28 -5.65 -8.15 9.70
C VAL A 28 -6.18 -6.83 10.25
N TRP A 29 -7.48 -6.71 10.51
CA TRP A 29 -8.03 -5.50 11.10
C TRP A 29 -7.54 -5.22 12.53
N LYS A 30 -7.30 -6.27 13.31
CA LYS A 30 -6.82 -6.16 14.69
C LYS A 30 -5.36 -5.71 14.71
N SER A 31 -4.50 -6.24 13.84
CA SER A 31 -3.07 -5.91 13.79
C SER A 31 -2.85 -4.42 13.45
N MET A 32 -3.68 -3.84 12.59
CA MET A 32 -3.64 -2.41 12.28
C MET A 32 -3.89 -1.51 13.50
N LYS A 33 -4.47 -2.03 14.59
CA LYS A 33 -4.72 -1.26 15.82
C LYS A 33 -3.61 -1.41 16.86
N HIS A 34 -2.48 -2.02 16.50
CA HIS A 34 -1.36 -2.20 17.42
C HIS A 34 -0.87 -0.86 17.98
N LYS A 35 -0.48 -0.86 19.26
CA LYS A 35 -0.07 0.35 20.00
C LYS A 35 1.09 1.11 19.34
N ASP A 36 1.97 0.38 18.66
CA ASP A 36 3.15 0.95 17.98
C ASP A 36 2.80 1.59 16.63
N ILE A 37 1.58 1.38 16.13
CA ILE A 37 1.10 1.99 14.89
C ILE A 37 0.38 3.29 15.24
N SER A 38 0.92 4.41 14.80
CA SER A 38 0.31 5.73 15.01
C SER A 38 -1.05 5.85 14.32
N ARG A 39 -1.94 6.68 14.85
CA ARG A 39 -3.31 6.85 14.32
C ARG A 39 -3.35 7.23 12.83
N SER A 40 -2.42 8.05 12.36
CA SER A 40 -2.31 8.44 10.96
C SER A 40 -2.00 7.24 10.05
N ILE A 41 -1.07 6.37 10.47
CA ILE A 41 -0.76 5.14 9.74
C ILE A 41 -1.96 4.19 9.73
N ARG A 42 -2.68 4.05 10.86
CA ARG A 42 -3.90 3.21 10.89
C ARG A 42 -4.94 3.69 9.89
N PHE A 43 -5.15 5.00 9.80
CA PHE A 43 -6.07 5.59 8.84
C PHE A 43 -5.61 5.36 7.40
N PHE A 44 -4.32 5.53 7.13
CA PHE A 44 -3.72 5.26 5.83
C PHE A 44 -3.95 3.80 5.39
N LEU A 45 -3.59 2.83 6.24
CA LEU A 45 -3.83 1.41 5.98
C LEU A 45 -5.31 1.10 5.78
N TRP A 46 -6.19 1.71 6.59
CA TRP A 46 -7.64 1.53 6.48
C TRP A 46 -8.16 2.03 5.13
N MET A 47 -7.69 3.21 4.70
CA MET A 47 -8.02 3.77 3.39
C MET A 47 -7.52 2.90 2.23
N ILE A 48 -6.32 2.29 2.35
CA ILE A 48 -5.81 1.34 1.37
C ILE A 48 -6.73 0.14 1.23
N ILE A 49 -7.05 -0.54 2.34
CA ILE A 49 -7.91 -1.71 2.30
C ILE A 49 -9.30 -1.32 1.75
N HIS A 50 -9.85 -0.17 2.13
CA HIS A 50 -11.14 0.26 1.59
C HIS A 50 -11.10 0.77 0.15
N GLY A 51 -9.92 0.98 -0.44
CA GLY A 51 -9.78 1.60 -1.76
C GLY A 51 -10.28 3.06 -1.76
N GLY A 52 -10.03 3.79 -0.67
CA GLY A 52 -10.55 5.13 -0.46
C GLY A 52 -9.74 6.24 -1.16
N TYR A 53 -8.53 5.94 -1.64
CA TYR A 53 -7.70 6.92 -2.34
C TYR A 53 -8.13 7.10 -3.80
N LYS A 54 -8.12 8.36 -4.23
CA LYS A 54 -8.36 8.76 -5.63
C LYS A 54 -7.09 8.55 -6.45
N ILE A 55 -6.93 7.35 -7.01
CA ILE A 55 -5.78 6.95 -7.81
C ILE A 55 -6.23 6.13 -9.02
N GLY A 56 -5.37 6.04 -10.04
CA GLY A 56 -5.59 5.16 -11.17
C GLY A 56 -6.88 5.48 -11.93
N ARG A 57 -7.68 4.43 -12.15
CA ARG A 57 -8.98 4.48 -12.85
C ARG A 57 -10.00 5.46 -12.29
N HIS A 58 -9.79 5.98 -11.07
CA HIS A 58 -10.61 7.08 -10.59
C HIS A 58 -10.50 8.30 -11.51
N TRP A 59 -9.30 8.62 -11.95
CA TRP A 59 -9.00 9.81 -12.76
C TRP A 59 -9.39 9.64 -14.23
N GLU A 60 -9.46 8.41 -14.75
CA GLU A 60 -9.91 8.11 -16.12
C GLU A 60 -11.35 8.58 -16.40
N LYS A 61 -12.14 8.80 -15.35
CA LYS A 61 -13.55 9.19 -15.44
C LYS A 61 -13.76 10.70 -15.23
N ILE A 62 -12.68 11.45 -15.03
CA ILE A 62 -12.72 12.87 -14.72
C ILE A 62 -12.09 13.62 -15.87
N GLU A 63 -12.92 14.35 -16.60
CA GLU A 63 -12.52 15.13 -17.76
C GLU A 63 -11.40 16.12 -17.42
N GLY A 64 -10.34 16.12 -18.22
CA GLY A 64 -9.18 16.99 -18.04
C GLY A 64 -8.22 16.55 -16.93
N HIS A 65 -8.43 15.37 -16.35
CA HIS A 65 -7.58 14.81 -15.29
C HIS A 65 -7.12 13.38 -15.56
N GLU A 66 -7.38 12.83 -16.74
CA GLU A 66 -7.03 11.47 -17.15
C GLU A 66 -5.51 11.22 -17.07
N PHE A 67 -4.71 12.26 -17.27
CA PHE A 67 -3.25 12.21 -17.12
C PHE A 67 -2.78 11.79 -15.71
N LYS A 68 -3.65 11.89 -14.69
CA LYS A 68 -3.37 11.43 -13.31
C LYS A 68 -3.65 9.94 -13.11
N ALA A 69 -4.24 9.26 -14.09
CA ALA A 69 -4.56 7.85 -14.00
C ALA A 69 -3.32 6.95 -14.08
N ALA A 70 -2.34 7.33 -14.89
CA ALA A 70 -1.11 6.56 -15.07
C ALA A 70 0.10 7.33 -14.53
N CYS A 71 1.10 6.60 -14.05
CA CYS A 71 2.39 7.19 -13.74
C CYS A 71 3.11 7.56 -15.04
N VAL A 72 3.59 8.80 -15.16
CA VAL A 72 4.30 9.28 -16.35
C VAL A 72 5.59 8.50 -16.60
N LYS A 73 6.29 8.08 -15.54
CA LYS A 73 7.52 7.30 -15.65
C LYS A 73 7.24 5.83 -15.96
N CYS A 74 6.30 5.20 -15.24
CA CYS A 74 6.07 3.75 -15.38
C CYS A 74 5.13 3.39 -16.55
N GLY A 75 4.34 4.33 -17.05
CA GLY A 75 3.31 4.07 -18.08
C GLY A 75 2.13 3.19 -17.61
N THR A 76 2.09 2.81 -16.33
CA THR A 76 1.07 1.92 -15.77
C THR A 76 0.01 2.68 -14.98
N THR A 77 -1.23 2.20 -15.00
CA THR A 77 -2.33 2.76 -14.19
C THR A 77 -1.98 2.67 -12.70
N GLY A 78 -2.12 3.78 -12.00
CA GLY A 78 -1.80 3.89 -10.57
C GLY A 78 -2.64 2.94 -9.72
N SER A 79 -1.97 2.17 -8.87
CA SER A 79 -2.55 1.38 -7.80
C SER A 79 -1.71 1.56 -6.54
N MET A 80 -2.25 1.22 -5.35
CA MET A 80 -1.45 1.33 -4.12
C MET A 80 -0.20 0.45 -4.17
N GLU A 81 -0.31 -0.75 -4.75
CA GLU A 81 0.84 -1.64 -4.97
C GLU A 81 1.86 -1.00 -5.92
N GLN A 82 1.41 -0.46 -7.07
CA GLN A 82 2.29 0.20 -8.01
C GLN A 82 3.03 1.37 -7.35
N ILE A 83 2.30 2.25 -6.65
CA ILE A 83 2.85 3.46 -6.04
C ILE A 83 3.86 3.14 -4.95
N LEU A 84 3.57 2.17 -4.07
CA LEU A 84 4.36 1.92 -2.86
C LEU A 84 5.50 0.91 -3.05
N THR A 85 5.42 0.03 -4.06
CA THR A 85 6.33 -1.13 -4.17
C THR A 85 6.94 -1.36 -5.56
N LYS A 86 6.40 -0.75 -6.63
CA LYS A 86 6.85 -1.01 -8.01
C LYS A 86 7.18 0.26 -8.81
N CYS A 87 6.94 1.44 -8.24
CA CYS A 87 7.09 2.69 -8.96
C CYS A 87 8.56 3.06 -9.03
N GLU A 88 9.05 3.31 -10.24
CA GLU A 88 10.44 3.74 -10.45
C GLU A 88 10.65 5.24 -10.21
N THR A 89 9.61 5.98 -9.83
CA THR A 89 9.77 7.40 -9.45
C THR A 89 10.54 7.47 -8.13
N PRO A 90 11.52 8.40 -7.96
CA PRO A 90 12.48 8.35 -6.86
C PRO A 90 11.91 8.23 -5.44
N GLY A 91 10.69 8.73 -5.21
CA GLY A 91 10.12 8.77 -3.87
C GLY A 91 9.89 7.41 -3.21
N GLN A 92 9.66 6.33 -3.98
CA GLN A 92 9.55 5.00 -3.37
C GLN A 92 10.94 4.46 -2.99
N GLU A 93 11.91 4.56 -3.90
CA GLU A 93 13.30 4.15 -3.70
C GLU A 93 13.92 4.82 -2.46
N GLU A 94 13.83 6.15 -2.36
CA GLU A 94 14.35 6.93 -1.24
C GLU A 94 13.76 6.49 0.12
N ILE A 95 12.46 6.21 0.16
CA ILE A 95 11.82 5.76 1.41
C ILE A 95 12.28 4.36 1.81
N TRP A 96 12.55 3.46 0.85
CA TRP A 96 13.05 2.12 1.15
C TRP A 96 14.53 2.12 1.54
N GLU A 97 15.33 3.02 0.96
CA GLU A 97 16.72 3.27 1.40
C GLU A 97 16.74 3.73 2.86
N LEU A 98 15.97 4.76 3.20
CA LEU A 98 15.87 5.27 4.59
C LEU A 98 15.34 4.20 5.56
N ALA A 99 14.41 3.35 5.12
CA ALA A 99 13.91 2.25 5.93
C ALA A 99 14.99 1.18 6.18
N SER A 100 15.82 0.87 5.18
CA SER A 100 16.97 -0.05 5.31
C SER A 100 18.00 0.50 6.29
N GLU A 101 18.42 1.76 6.12
CA GLU A 101 19.37 2.42 7.01
C GLU A 101 18.88 2.40 8.47
N LEU A 102 17.60 2.71 8.70
CA LEU A 102 17.01 2.67 10.04
C LEU A 102 17.00 1.26 10.63
N TRP A 103 16.78 0.24 9.79
CA TRP A 103 16.78 -1.16 10.22
C TRP A 103 18.19 -1.64 10.59
N GLU A 104 19.19 -1.31 9.78
CA GLU A 104 20.60 -1.59 10.03
C GLU A 104 21.07 -0.92 11.32
N LEU A 105 20.72 0.35 11.54
CA LEU A 105 21.03 1.07 12.78
C LEU A 105 20.43 0.41 14.02
N LYS A 106 19.25 -0.21 13.89
CA LYS A 106 18.56 -0.84 15.02
C LYS A 106 19.04 -2.27 15.29
N THR A 107 19.41 -3.02 14.25
CA THR A 107 19.70 -4.46 14.35
C THR A 107 21.17 -4.81 14.20
N GLY A 108 21.99 -3.93 13.63
CA GLY A 108 23.40 -4.15 13.36
C GLY A 108 23.68 -5.19 12.25
N VAL A 109 22.65 -5.57 11.50
CA VAL A 109 22.69 -6.49 10.34
C VAL A 109 22.20 -5.76 9.11
#